data_AF-A0A939IRJ5-F1
#
_entry.id   AF-A0A939IRJ5-F1
#
_cell.length_a   1.000
_cell.length_b   1.000
_cell.length_c   1.000
_cell.angle_alpha   90.00
_cell.angle_beta   90.00
_cell.angle_gamma   90.00
#
_symmetry.space_group_name_H-M   'P 1'
#
loop_
_entity.id
_entity.type
_entity.pdbx_description
1 polymer ?
#
loop_
_entity_poly.entity_id
_entity_poly.type
_entity_poly.pdbx_seq_one_letter_code
_entity_poly.pdbx_strand_id
1 'polypeptide(L)'
;MTEFINNFSQAWQDSSVGALILFGLFFLLVYFLPSLLAVFFNRRNLLTIAVLNIPAGFSLIAWGALIVWACTGKAGRYIQTKLAQRGQAAGVQ
;
A
#
# COMPACT_ATOMS: atom_id res chain seq x y z
N MET A 1 16.31 -29.45 16.10
CA MET A 1 15.02 -29.48 15.36
C MET A 1 13.84 -29.67 16.31
N THR A 2 13.86 -30.68 17.18
CA THR A 2 12.77 -30.97 18.12
C THR A 2 12.51 -29.84 19.14
N GLU A 3 13.55 -29.19 19.65
CA GLU A 3 13.40 -28.02 20.54
C GLU A 3 12.76 -26.80 19.86
N PHE A 4 13.03 -26.58 18.57
CA PHE A 4 12.41 -25.48 17.81
C PHE A 4 10.91 -25.70 17.69
N ILE A 5 10.50 -26.93 17.37
CA ILE A 5 9.09 -27.31 17.27
C ILE A 5 8.40 -27.17 18.63
N ASN A 6 9.05 -27.58 19.72
CA ASN A 6 8.48 -27.45 21.07
C ASN A 6 8.33 -25.99 21.50
N ASN A 7 9.32 -25.13 21.26
CA ASN A 7 9.22 -23.69 21.52
C ASN A 7 8.11 -23.03 20.70
N PHE A 8 7.99 -23.37 19.41
CA PHE A 8 6.96 -22.81 18.55
C PHE A 8 5.56 -23.28 18.96
N SER A 9 5.44 -24.57 19.34
CA SER A 9 4.21 -25.15 19.86
C SER A 9 3.77 -24.49 21.16
N GLN A 10 4.69 -24.23 22.10
CA GLN A 10 4.38 -23.54 23.35
C GLN A 10 3.95 -22.09 23.11
N ALA A 11 4.67 -21.34 22.26
CA ALA A 11 4.29 -19.97 21.90
C ALA A 11 2.88 -19.90 21.30
N TRP A 12 2.46 -20.92 20.54
CA TRP A 12 1.12 -20.99 19.97
C TRP A 12 0.04 -21.33 21.01
N GLN A 13 0.37 -22.16 22.00
CA GLN A 13 -0.55 -22.55 23.08
C GLN A 13 -0.73 -21.46 24.14
N ASP A 14 0.32 -20.68 24.42
CA ASP A 14 0.28 -19.55 25.36
C ASP A 14 -0.33 -18.29 24.73
N SER A 15 -0.46 -18.25 23.40
CA SER A 15 -1.02 -17.12 22.68
C SER A 15 -2.53 -16.99 22.92
N SER A 16 -2.93 -15.91 23.57
CA SER A 16 -4.34 -15.56 23.71
C SER A 16 -4.98 -15.24 22.35
N VAL A 17 -6.22 -15.69 22.15
CA VAL A 17 -6.99 -15.41 20.92
C VAL A 17 -7.08 -13.90 20.65
N GLY A 18 -7.18 -13.08 21.71
CA GLY A 18 -7.19 -11.62 21.59
C GLY A 18 -5.89 -11.06 21.00
N ALA A 19 -4.72 -11.57 21.42
CA ALA A 19 -3.44 -11.16 20.86
C ALA A 19 -3.32 -11.55 19.38
N LEU A 20 -3.79 -12.74 19.00
CA LEU A 20 -3.80 -13.18 17.61
C LEU A 20 -4.69 -12.30 16.73
N ILE A 21 -5.88 -11.91 17.21
CA ILE A 21 -6.78 -11.00 16.50
C ILE A 21 -6.14 -9.62 16.34
N LEU A 22 -5.56 -9.07 17.41
CA LEU A 22 -4.91 -7.76 17.37
C LEU A 22 -3.71 -7.76 16.43
N PHE A 23 -2.87 -8.80 16.50
CA PHE A 23 -1.74 -8.98 15.59
C PHE A 23 -2.19 -9.11 14.14
N GLY A 24 -3.20 -9.94 13.88
CA GLY A 24 -3.77 -10.10 12.54
C GLY A 24 -4.34 -8.80 11.98
N LEU A 25 -5.05 -8.02 12.81
CA LEU A 25 -5.60 -6.72 12.41
C LEU A 25 -4.49 -5.70 12.15
N PHE A 26 -3.47 -5.65 13.01
CA PHE A 26 -2.32 -4.78 12.82
C PHE A 26 -1.54 -5.14 11.56
N PHE A 27 -1.31 -6.44 11.33
CA PHE A 27 -0.69 -6.95 10.13
C PHE A 27 -1.50 -6.58 8.89
N LEU A 28 -2.83 -6.74 8.91
CA LEU A 28 -3.68 -6.32 7.79
C LEU A 28 -3.61 -4.82 7.54
N LEU A 29 -3.67 -4.00 8.60
CA LEU A 29 -3.60 -2.55 8.50
C LEU A 29 -2.28 -2.08 7.89
N VAL A 30 -1.16 -2.68 8.31
CA VAL A 30 0.15 -2.40 7.72
C VAL A 30 0.21 -2.95 6.30
N TYR A 31 -0.18 -4.19 6.05
CA TYR A 31 -0.13 -4.78 4.71
C TYR A 31 -0.98 -4.01 3.68
N PHE A 32 -2.16 -3.51 4.08
CA PHE A 32 -3.05 -2.68 3.26
C PHE A 32 -2.84 -1.17 3.42
N LEU A 33 -1.83 -0.72 4.17
CA LEU A 33 -1.50 0.69 4.34
C LEU A 33 -1.35 1.46 3.00
N PRO A 34 -0.60 0.97 1.99
CA PRO A 34 -0.50 1.66 0.70
C PRO A 34 -1.86 1.81 -0.01
N SER A 35 -2.74 0.82 0.08
CA SER A 35 -4.10 0.92 -0.45
C SER A 35 -4.93 1.98 0.30
N LEU A 36 -4.79 2.06 1.62
CA LEU A 36 -5.43 3.12 2.42
C LEU A 36 -4.94 4.51 2.00
N LEU A 37 -3.62 4.70 1.87
CA LEU A 37 -3.04 5.96 1.40
C LEU A 37 -3.56 6.36 0.01
N ALA A 38 -3.73 5.38 -0.89
CA ALA A 38 -4.28 5.63 -2.22
C ALA A 38 -5.73 6.16 -2.18
N VAL A 39 -6.56 5.74 -1.21
CA VAL A 39 -7.92 6.26 -1.04
C VAL A 39 -7.92 7.77 -0.78
N PHE A 40 -6.98 8.26 0.02
CA PHE A 40 -6.88 9.67 0.39
C PHE A 40 -6.23 10.54 -0.69
N PHE A 41 -5.17 10.04 -1.33
CA PHE A 41 -4.36 10.84 -2.27
C PHE A 41 -4.73 10.65 -3.74
N ASN A 42 -5.30 9.50 -4.14
CA ASN A 42 -5.55 9.21 -5.55
C ASN A 42 -6.69 8.21 -5.81
N ARG A 43 -7.94 8.67 -5.67
CA ARG A 43 -9.17 7.87 -5.93
C ARG A 43 -9.22 7.18 -7.31
N ARG A 44 -8.50 7.68 -8.32
CA ARG A 44 -8.53 7.17 -9.70
C ARG A 44 -7.59 5.97 -9.93
N ASN A 45 -6.42 5.96 -9.31
CA ASN A 45 -5.45 4.84 -9.46
C ASN A 45 -5.51 3.85 -8.28
N LEU A 46 -6.58 3.95 -7.49
CA LEU A 46 -6.84 3.11 -6.34
C LEU A 46 -6.86 1.62 -6.72
N LEU A 47 -7.53 1.28 -7.83
CA LEU A 47 -7.58 -0.07 -8.36
C LEU A 47 -6.20 -0.58 -8.77
N THR A 48 -5.38 0.26 -9.40
CA THR A 48 -4.03 -0.13 -9.81
C THR A 48 -3.14 -0.39 -8.60
N ILE A 49 -3.15 0.51 -7.60
CA ILE A 49 -2.38 0.34 -6.36
C ILE A 49 -2.86 -0.90 -5.58
N ALA A 50 -4.16 -1.15 -5.51
CA ALA A 50 -4.72 -2.32 -4.83
C ALA A 50 -4.34 -3.64 -5.53
N VAL A 51 -4.36 -3.69 -6.86
CA VAL A 51 -3.92 -4.87 -7.64
C VAL A 51 -2.42 -5.11 -7.47
N LEU A 52 -1.60 -4.06 -7.49
CA LEU A 52 -0.16 -4.14 -7.23
C LEU A 52 0.16 -4.51 -5.77
N ASN A 53 -0.74 -4.25 -4.83
CA ASN A 53 -0.52 -4.62 -3.43
C ASN A 53 -0.48 -6.14 -3.21
N ILE A 54 -1.16 -6.93 -4.07
CA ILE A 54 -1.17 -8.39 -4.00
C ILE A 54 0.24 -8.98 -4.24
N PRO A 55 0.96 -8.66 -5.33
CA PRO A 55 2.35 -9.06 -5.50
C PRO A 55 3.34 -8.29 -4.60
N ALA A 56 3.02 -7.06 -4.18
CA ALA A 56 3.90 -6.28 -3.32
C ALA A 56 4.05 -6.86 -1.90
N GLY A 57 3.08 -7.65 -1.43
CA GLY A 57 3.25 -8.40 -0.19
C GLY A 57 4.43 -9.36 -0.18
N PHE A 58 4.92 -9.76 -1.35
CA PHE A 58 6.08 -10.62 -1.51
C PHE A 58 7.41 -9.84 -1.52
N SER A 59 7.38 -8.51 -1.69
CA SER A 59 8.58 -7.68 -1.85
C SER A 59 8.48 -6.35 -1.09
N LEU A 60 9.31 -6.20 -0.05
CA LEU A 60 9.46 -4.97 0.74
C LEU A 60 9.72 -3.72 -0.13
N ILE A 61 10.46 -3.87 -1.23
CA ILE A 61 10.79 -2.76 -2.14
C ILE A 61 9.55 -2.32 -2.92
N ALA A 62 8.79 -3.27 -3.46
CA ALA A 62 7.54 -2.98 -4.17
C ALA A 62 6.51 -2.33 -3.22
N TRP A 63 6.46 -2.80 -1.98
CA TRP A 63 5.61 -2.24 -0.94
C TRP A 63 5.97 -0.78 -0.62
N GLY A 64 7.26 -0.46 -0.47
CA GLY A 64 7.74 0.92 -0.29
C GLY A 64 7.48 1.82 -1.51
N ALA A 65 7.68 1.31 -2.73
CA ALA A 65 7.41 2.06 -3.96
C ALA A 65 5.92 2.45 -4.09
N LEU A 66 5.01 1.56 -3.69
CA LEU A 66 3.56 1.84 -3.67
C LEU A 66 3.21 2.97 -2.71
N ILE A 67 3.87 3.07 -1.55
CA ILE A 67 3.67 4.16 -0.58
C ILE A 67 4.05 5.51 -1.21
N VAL A 68 5.23 5.59 -1.82
CA VAL A 68 5.70 6.82 -2.49
C VAL A 68 4.78 7.20 -3.65
N TRP A 69 4.34 6.21 -4.43
CA TRP A 69 3.42 6.44 -5.55
C TRP A 69 2.03 6.88 -5.10
N ALA A 70 1.51 6.30 -4.01
CA ALA A 70 0.26 6.72 -3.38
C ALA A 70 0.34 8.20 -2.96
N CYS A 71 1.44 8.64 -2.35
CA CYS A 71 1.66 10.04 -1.95
C CYS A 71 1.83 11.01 -3.16
N THR A 72 2.45 10.55 -4.25
CA THR A 72 2.85 11.41 -5.38
C THR A 72 1.72 11.65 -6.41
N GLY A 73 0.62 10.88 -6.36
CA GLY A 73 -0.46 10.91 -7.36
C GLY A 73 -1.12 12.27 -7.63
N LYS A 74 -1.01 13.24 -6.72
CA LYS A 74 -1.60 14.59 -6.88
C LYS A 74 -0.75 15.53 -7.76
N ALA A 75 0.57 15.33 -7.82
CA ALA A 75 1.49 16.24 -8.51
C ALA A 75 1.31 16.23 -10.04
N GLY A 76 1.02 15.06 -10.62
CA GLY A 76 0.86 14.93 -12.08
C GLY A 76 -0.31 15.75 -12.64
N ARG A 77 -1.36 15.96 -11.84
CA ARG A 77 -2.57 16.65 -12.30
C ARG A 77 -2.35 18.14 -12.50
N TYR A 78 -1.57 18.78 -11.63
CA TYR A 78 -1.22 20.20 -11.77
C TYR A 78 -0.44 20.46 -13.06
N ILE A 79 0.49 19.58 -13.42
CA ILE A 79 1.30 19.73 -14.62
C ILE A 79 0.45 19.50 -15.87
N GLN A 80 -0.42 18.49 -15.89
CA GLN A 80 -1.25 18.19 -17.05
C GLN A 80 -2.26 19.32 -17.35
N THR A 81 -2.87 19.91 -16.32
CA THR A 81 -3.75 21.08 -16.50
C THR A 81 -3.00 22.30 -17.01
N LYS A 82 -1.77 22.53 -16.50
CA LYS A 82 -0.95 23.68 -16.90
C LYS A 82 -0.40 23.52 -18.33
N LEU A 83 -0.08 22.29 -18.74
CA LEU A 83 0.33 21.98 -20.11
C LEU A 83 -0.84 22.12 -21.09
N ALA A 84 -2.04 21.63 -20.74
CA ALA A 84 -3.24 21.80 -21.56
C ALA A 84 -3.60 23.29 -21.75
N GLN A 85 -3.49 24.09 -20.69
CA GLN A 85 -3.70 25.54 -20.76
C GLN A 85 -2.64 26.26 -21.62
N ARG A 86 -1.36 25.84 -21.55
CA ARG A 86 -0.30 26.40 -22.41
C ARG A 86 -0.46 26.02 -23.88
N GLY A 87 -0.92 24.81 -24.18
CA GLY A 87 -1.22 24.39 -25.55
C GLY A 87 -2.35 25.20 -26.19
N GLN A 88 -3.42 25.46 -25.42
CA GLN A 88 -4.54 26.30 -25.87
C GLN A 88 -4.15 27.77 -26.03
N ALA A 89 -3.30 28.31 -25.14
CA ALA A 89 -2.79 29.67 -25.24
C ALA A 89 -1.76 29.85 -26.38
N ALA A 90 -1.14 28.77 -26.86
CA ALA A 90 -0.18 28.79 -27.97
C ALA A 90 -0.83 28.63 -29.35
N GLY A 91 -2.16 28.51 -29.45
CA GLY A 91 -2.87 28.51 -30.73
C GLY A 91 -2.62 27.30 -31.63
N VAL A 92 -2.18 26.17 -31.07
CA VAL A 92 -2.02 24.92 -31.82
C VAL A 92 -3.33 24.12 -31.69
N GLN A 93 -4.23 24.31 -32.66
CA GLN A 93 -5.30 23.37 -32.99
C GLN A 93 -4.80 22.39 -34.05
#